data_AF-A0AAD7AIH6-F1
#
_entry.id   AF-A0AAD7AIH6-F1
#
_cell.length_a   1.000
_cell.length_b   1.000
_cell.length_c   1.000
_cell.angle_alpha   90.00
_cell.angle_beta   90.00
_cell.angle_gamma   90.00
#
_symmetry.space_group_name_H-M   'P 1'
#
loop_
_entity.id
_entity.type
_entity.pdbx_description
1 polymer ?
#
loop_
_entity_poly.entity_id
_entity_poly.type
_entity_poly.pdbx_seq_one_letter_code
_entity_poly.pdbx_strand_id
1 'polypeptide(L)'
;MPGDLDPGLTHPMHEAISFSAESYFATQPAPSSLAQDIAGVKEFVARQAAQNRNVVLVTSGGTTVPLELNVVRFLDNFSAGTRGATSAEYFLKAGYAVIFMHRQFSLQPFSRHYSHSTNPFLDFLDVEEETVGITADKRADGDLLTVLTAYKHVQTAGTLHTLTFVTVNDYLWLLRAVSQELSVLRRRAMYYLAAAVSDFFLPRQKMSEHKIQSGKGSLHIEMDQVPKVLKPMVEEWTRDGYIVSFKLETEERLLVPKARAALERYGHQVVIGNELHTRKWQVIFVERKRKPLPPLPPGAEEERVVEVETQTTVLEPGEAQATAEALDSVPLASTETPAAVPEAGTTEAIPTAPVSNTIPDADTPAEAPPLPPKPDAHDEQEESMTFIESWLRIPIVTPAAATTQVKEIEEDIIAELVRRHAVWIDGAGQ
;
A
#
# COMPACT_ATOMS: atom_id res chain seq x y z
N MET A 1 -50.26 47.06 6.18
CA MET A 1 -48.85 47.14 6.59
C MET A 1 -48.28 45.74 6.48
N PRO A 2 -47.58 45.41 5.38
CA PRO A 2 -46.84 44.16 5.31
C PRO A 2 -45.57 44.30 6.16
N GLY A 3 -45.31 43.31 7.01
CA GLY A 3 -44.16 43.28 7.92
C GLY A 3 -42.88 42.96 7.17
N ASP A 4 -41.82 43.66 7.57
CA ASP A 4 -40.46 43.57 7.06
C ASP A 4 -39.89 42.15 7.21
N LEU A 5 -39.43 41.59 6.08
CA LEU A 5 -38.58 40.40 6.02
C LEU A 5 -37.12 40.85 6.14
N ASP A 6 -36.46 40.43 7.21
CA ASP A 6 -35.04 40.64 7.48
C ASP A 6 -34.18 39.76 6.54
N PRO A 7 -33.36 40.32 5.63
CA PRO A 7 -32.50 39.55 4.74
C PRO A 7 -31.08 39.50 5.34
N GLY A 8 -30.85 38.62 6.31
CA GLY A 8 -29.60 38.70 7.08
C GLY A 8 -29.17 37.44 7.84
N LEU A 9 -29.45 36.23 7.34
CA LEU A 9 -28.88 35.00 7.90
C LEU A 9 -28.24 34.18 6.78
N THR A 10 -27.06 34.62 6.34
CA THR A 10 -26.13 33.76 5.61
C THR A 10 -25.65 32.68 6.58
N HIS A 11 -26.16 31.46 6.44
CA HIS A 11 -25.54 30.29 7.04
C HIS A 11 -24.07 30.24 6.59
N PRO A 12 -23.09 30.09 7.50
CA PRO A 12 -21.74 29.79 7.07
C PRO A 12 -21.81 28.46 6.34
N MET A 13 -21.54 28.48 5.03
CA MET A 13 -21.20 27.27 4.29
C MET A 13 -20.03 26.65 5.06
N HIS A 14 -20.26 25.51 5.70
CA HIS A 14 -19.19 24.67 6.21
C HIS A 14 -18.31 24.32 5.01
N GLU A 15 -17.23 25.07 4.85
CA GLU A 15 -16.15 24.73 3.95
C GLU A 15 -15.65 23.37 4.44
N ALA A 16 -15.97 22.32 3.69
CA ALA A 16 -15.60 20.96 4.05
C ALA A 16 -14.07 20.91 4.05
N ILE A 17 -13.47 21.01 5.23
CA ILE A 17 -12.03 20.87 5.43
C ILE A 17 -11.68 19.50 4.86
N SER A 18 -11.05 19.50 3.68
CA SER A 18 -10.50 18.31 3.05
C SER A 18 -9.50 17.70 4.02
N PHE A 19 -9.91 16.68 4.75
CA PHE A 19 -9.08 16.00 5.73
C PHE A 19 -7.92 15.30 5.00
N SER A 20 -6.69 15.84 5.15
CA SER A 20 -5.49 15.25 4.54
C SER A 20 -5.07 13.98 5.27
N ALA A 21 -4.25 13.15 4.61
CA ALA A 21 -3.69 11.96 5.26
C ALA A 21 -2.82 12.34 6.47
N GLU A 22 -2.07 13.44 6.38
CA GLU A 22 -1.18 13.94 7.43
C GLU A 22 -1.99 14.39 8.65
N SER A 23 -3.11 15.08 8.44
CA SER A 23 -4.04 15.45 9.52
C SER A 23 -4.63 14.22 10.21
N TYR A 24 -4.95 13.17 9.44
CA TYR A 24 -5.38 11.89 10.01
C TYR A 24 -4.33 11.30 10.94
N PHE A 25 -3.08 11.12 10.47
CA PHE A 25 -2.02 10.54 11.29
C PHE A 25 -1.58 11.42 12.46
N ALA A 26 -1.78 12.74 12.38
CA ALA A 26 -1.51 13.65 13.49
C ALA A 26 -2.58 13.55 14.60
N THR A 27 -3.81 13.19 14.25
CA THR A 27 -4.95 13.19 15.18
C THR A 27 -5.36 11.80 15.66
N GLN A 28 -5.02 10.75 14.92
CA GLN A 28 -5.32 9.36 15.26
C GLN A 28 -4.04 8.62 15.69
N PRO A 29 -3.98 8.07 16.91
CA PRO A 29 -2.75 7.47 17.44
C PRO A 29 -2.36 6.20 16.67
N ALA A 30 -1.06 5.94 16.60
CA ALA A 30 -0.54 4.69 16.07
C ALA A 30 -0.92 3.48 16.96
N PRO A 31 -1.13 2.28 16.38
CA PRO A 31 -1.27 1.05 17.14
C PRO A 31 -0.02 0.77 18.00
N SER A 32 -0.21 0.21 19.19
CA SER A 32 0.90 -0.09 20.09
C SER A 32 1.88 -1.14 19.54
N SER A 33 1.42 -2.02 18.64
CA SER A 33 2.24 -3.05 18.00
C SER A 33 3.11 -2.52 16.85
N LEU A 34 2.84 -1.30 16.34
CA LEU A 34 3.40 -0.81 15.08
C LEU A 34 4.93 -0.89 15.02
N ALA A 35 5.63 -0.50 16.10
CA ALA A 35 7.08 -0.53 16.12
C ALA A 35 7.65 -1.96 15.98
N GLN A 36 7.03 -2.94 16.64
CA GLN A 36 7.42 -4.34 16.56
C GLN A 36 7.10 -4.92 15.17
N ASP A 37 5.92 -4.62 14.65
CA ASP A 37 5.48 -5.05 13.32
C ASP A 37 6.47 -4.56 12.24
N ILE A 38 6.88 -3.30 12.31
CA ILE A 38 7.79 -2.69 11.34
C ILE A 38 9.22 -3.21 11.48
N ALA A 39 9.69 -3.55 12.68
CA ALA A 39 10.98 -4.20 12.84
C ALA A 39 11.03 -5.55 12.09
N GLY A 40 9.97 -6.36 12.20
CA GLY A 40 9.85 -7.63 11.47
C GLY A 40 9.78 -7.45 9.95
N VAL A 41 9.05 -6.43 9.48
CA VAL A 41 8.98 -6.07 8.05
C VAL A 41 10.34 -5.67 7.52
N LYS A 42 11.06 -4.81 8.26
CA LYS A 42 12.39 -4.33 7.86
C LYS A 42 13.39 -5.47 7.71
N GLU A 43 13.41 -6.40 8.67
CA GLU A 43 14.26 -7.60 8.60
C GLU A 43 13.86 -8.48 7.40
N PHE A 44 12.57 -8.70 7.18
CA PHE A 44 12.07 -9.47 6.05
C PHE A 44 12.49 -8.83 4.72
N VAL A 45 12.24 -7.55 4.53
CA VAL A 45 12.58 -6.80 3.31
C VAL A 45 14.09 -6.85 3.05
N ALA A 46 14.92 -6.65 4.08
CA ALA A 46 16.37 -6.73 3.95
C ALA A 46 16.84 -8.11 3.45
N ARG A 47 16.29 -9.20 3.99
CA ARG A 47 16.60 -10.57 3.53
C ARG A 47 16.18 -10.79 2.08
N GLN A 48 14.98 -10.33 1.68
CA GLN A 48 14.50 -10.52 0.30
C GLN A 48 15.25 -9.65 -0.70
N ALA A 49 15.65 -8.44 -0.30
CA ALA A 49 16.50 -7.56 -1.10
C ALA A 49 17.85 -8.22 -1.39
N ALA A 50 18.50 -8.81 -0.36
CA ALA A 50 19.76 -9.52 -0.51
C ALA A 50 19.67 -10.74 -1.45
N GLN A 51 18.51 -11.40 -1.51
CA GLN A 51 18.25 -12.51 -2.43
C GLN A 51 17.82 -12.07 -3.83
N ASN A 52 17.80 -10.76 -4.10
CA ASN A 52 17.27 -10.20 -5.33
C ASN A 52 15.86 -10.75 -5.67
N ARG A 53 14.97 -10.82 -4.67
CA ARG A 53 13.57 -11.29 -4.84
C ARG A 53 12.57 -10.14 -4.91
N ASN A 54 11.59 -10.24 -5.81
CA ASN A 54 10.50 -9.27 -5.89
C ASN A 54 9.57 -9.46 -4.69
N VAL A 55 9.09 -8.37 -4.09
CA VAL A 55 8.24 -8.42 -2.90
C VAL A 55 6.89 -7.82 -3.22
N VAL A 56 5.82 -8.47 -2.77
CA VAL A 56 4.46 -7.95 -2.87
C VAL A 56 3.84 -7.76 -1.48
N LEU A 57 3.27 -6.58 -1.23
CA LEU A 57 2.35 -6.36 -0.12
C LEU A 57 0.94 -6.75 -0.57
N VAL A 58 0.38 -7.80 0.01
CA VAL A 58 -1.01 -8.21 -0.19
C VAL A 58 -1.83 -7.74 1.01
N THR A 59 -2.84 -6.90 0.77
CA THR A 59 -3.82 -6.55 1.80
C THR A 59 -5.08 -7.39 1.64
N SER A 60 -5.61 -7.92 2.75
CA SER A 60 -6.74 -8.87 2.72
C SER A 60 -7.70 -8.70 3.89
N GLY A 61 -8.98 -9.00 3.66
CA GLY A 61 -10.03 -8.91 4.68
C GLY A 61 -10.60 -7.50 4.84
N GLY A 62 -11.54 -7.35 5.78
CA GLY A 62 -12.27 -6.11 6.03
C GLY A 62 -11.72 -5.29 7.20
N THR A 63 -11.83 -3.97 7.15
CA THR A 63 -11.54 -3.11 8.31
C THR A 63 -12.80 -2.84 9.13
N THR A 64 -12.63 -2.66 10.44
CA THR A 64 -13.69 -2.17 11.32
C THR A 64 -13.53 -0.69 11.67
N VAL A 65 -14.65 -0.07 12.06
CA VAL A 65 -14.67 1.25 12.67
C VAL A 65 -15.34 1.13 14.04
N PRO A 66 -14.57 1.26 15.14
CA PRO A 66 -15.13 1.34 16.48
C PRO A 66 -16.11 2.51 16.62
N LEU A 67 -17.21 2.29 17.34
CA LEU A 67 -18.19 3.34 17.66
C LEU A 67 -17.96 3.96 19.05
N GLU A 68 -17.18 3.28 19.89
CA GLU A 68 -16.87 3.65 21.27
C GLU A 68 -15.36 3.42 21.55
N LEU A 69 -14.78 4.13 22.52
CA LEU A 69 -13.38 3.91 22.93
C LEU A 69 -13.21 2.54 23.59
N ASN A 70 -14.12 2.20 24.49
CA ASN A 70 -14.27 0.85 25.01
C ASN A 70 -15.20 0.07 24.07
N VAL A 71 -14.60 -0.48 23.02
CA VAL A 71 -15.32 -1.02 21.86
C VAL A 71 -16.28 -2.13 22.28
N VAL A 72 -17.58 -1.89 22.07
CA VAL A 72 -18.63 -2.91 22.16
C VAL A 72 -19.28 -3.11 20.79
N ARG A 73 -19.38 -2.05 20.00
CA ARG A 73 -19.94 -2.07 18.66
C ARG A 73 -18.96 -1.48 17.66
N PHE A 74 -19.04 -1.98 16.43
CA PHE A 74 -18.25 -1.49 15.32
C PHE A 74 -19.02 -1.62 14.01
N LEU A 75 -18.70 -0.75 13.05
CA LEU A 75 -19.05 -0.94 11.65
C LEU A 75 -18.00 -1.85 11.01
N ASP A 76 -18.40 -2.83 10.19
CA ASP A 76 -17.48 -3.75 9.52
C ASP A 76 -17.70 -3.73 8.01
N ASN A 77 -16.61 -3.66 7.24
CA ASN A 77 -16.63 -3.84 5.81
C ASN A 77 -16.44 -5.33 5.50
N PHE A 78 -17.51 -6.02 5.12
CA PHE A 78 -17.49 -7.47 4.92
C PHE A 78 -16.45 -7.93 3.87
N SER A 79 -15.48 -8.73 4.31
CA SER A 79 -14.57 -9.48 3.42
C SER A 79 -13.96 -10.66 4.17
N ALA A 80 -14.23 -11.88 3.70
CA ALA A 80 -13.68 -13.11 4.26
C ALA A 80 -12.16 -13.26 4.04
N GLY A 81 -11.58 -12.49 3.12
CA GLY A 81 -10.15 -12.56 2.78
C GLY A 81 -9.79 -13.60 1.71
N THR A 82 -10.78 -14.24 1.05
CA THR A 82 -10.54 -15.30 0.05
C THR A 82 -9.62 -14.84 -1.08
N ARG A 83 -9.91 -13.70 -1.71
CA ARG A 83 -9.10 -13.18 -2.83
C ARG A 83 -7.65 -12.94 -2.41
N GLY A 84 -7.44 -12.26 -1.28
CA GLY A 84 -6.09 -11.96 -0.80
C GLY A 84 -5.30 -13.22 -0.43
N ALA A 85 -5.91 -14.15 0.33
CA ALA A 85 -5.26 -15.39 0.74
C ALA A 85 -4.88 -16.26 -0.47
N THR A 86 -5.79 -16.40 -1.43
CA THR A 86 -5.57 -17.15 -2.67
C THR A 86 -4.50 -16.49 -3.54
N SER A 87 -4.57 -15.16 -3.70
CA SER A 87 -3.57 -14.39 -4.46
C SER A 87 -2.17 -14.52 -3.88
N ALA A 88 -2.04 -14.52 -2.55
CA ALA A 88 -0.76 -14.73 -1.89
C ALA A 88 -0.15 -16.10 -2.19
N GLU A 89 -0.95 -17.19 -2.22
CA GLU A 89 -0.48 -18.51 -2.64
C GLU A 89 0.09 -18.49 -4.07
N TYR A 90 -0.63 -17.85 -5.00
CA TYR A 90 -0.19 -17.74 -6.39
C TYR A 90 1.04 -16.83 -6.57
N PHE A 91 1.16 -15.75 -5.80
CA PHE A 91 2.38 -14.93 -5.79
C PHE A 91 3.60 -15.70 -5.29
N LEU A 92 3.44 -16.47 -4.20
CA LEU A 92 4.49 -17.34 -3.66
C LEU A 92 4.90 -18.41 -4.70
N LYS A 93 3.92 -19.02 -5.38
CA LYS A 93 4.14 -19.96 -6.48
C LYS A 93 4.89 -19.32 -7.66
N ALA A 94 4.64 -18.04 -7.93
CA ALA A 94 5.33 -17.26 -8.95
C ALA A 94 6.73 -16.73 -8.51
N GLY A 95 7.20 -17.10 -7.32
CA GLY A 95 8.54 -16.78 -6.83
C GLY A 95 8.68 -15.45 -6.07
N TYR A 96 7.58 -14.74 -5.83
CA TYR A 96 7.57 -13.52 -5.02
C TYR A 96 7.73 -13.86 -3.54
N ALA A 97 8.31 -12.91 -2.79
CA ALA A 97 8.10 -12.84 -1.35
C ALA A 97 6.83 -12.04 -1.07
N VAL A 98 6.05 -12.49 -0.10
CA VAL A 98 4.75 -11.90 0.24
C VAL A 98 4.77 -11.35 1.65
N ILE A 99 4.41 -10.07 1.79
CA ILE A 99 3.94 -9.50 3.05
C ILE A 99 2.42 -9.58 3.03
N PHE A 100 1.85 -10.42 3.89
CA PHE A 100 0.42 -10.66 3.98
C PHE A 100 -0.16 -9.88 5.16
N MET A 101 -0.67 -8.68 4.87
CA MET A 101 -1.31 -7.81 5.84
C MET A 101 -2.82 -8.07 5.82
N HIS A 102 -3.37 -8.67 6.87
CA HIS A 102 -4.73 -9.18 6.84
C HIS A 102 -5.55 -8.87 8.09
N ARG A 103 -6.88 -8.88 7.95
CA ARG A 103 -7.80 -8.80 9.09
C ARG A 103 -7.59 -10.00 10.01
N GLN A 104 -7.39 -9.76 11.30
CA GLN A 104 -7.27 -10.82 12.29
C GLN A 104 -8.45 -11.80 12.17
N PHE A 105 -8.15 -13.10 12.20
CA PHE A 105 -9.12 -14.21 12.02
C PHE A 105 -9.79 -14.32 10.64
N SER A 106 -9.36 -13.53 9.65
CA SER A 106 -9.75 -13.78 8.24
C SER A 106 -8.93 -14.92 7.63
N LEU A 107 -9.29 -15.33 6.41
CA LEU A 107 -8.59 -16.39 5.69
C LEU A 107 -7.12 -16.02 5.45
N GLN A 108 -6.23 -16.99 5.67
CA GLN A 108 -4.80 -16.88 5.43
C GLN A 108 -4.36 -17.87 4.34
N PRO A 109 -3.22 -17.62 3.66
CA PRO A 109 -2.66 -18.55 2.69
C PRO A 109 -2.46 -19.93 3.31
N PHE A 110 -2.77 -20.97 2.54
CA PHE A 110 -2.71 -22.40 2.90
C PHE A 110 -3.77 -22.84 3.92
N SER A 111 -3.99 -22.09 5.02
CA SER A 111 -4.98 -22.47 6.04
C SER A 111 -6.43 -22.30 5.57
N ARG A 112 -6.67 -21.46 4.55
CA ARG A 112 -8.00 -21.25 3.95
C ARG A 112 -8.66 -22.55 3.45
N HIS A 113 -7.85 -23.54 3.07
CA HIS A 113 -8.32 -24.85 2.60
C HIS A 113 -8.97 -25.67 3.71
N TYR A 114 -8.68 -25.33 4.98
CA TYR A 114 -9.10 -26.05 6.18
C TYR A 114 -9.96 -25.19 7.14
N SER A 115 -10.69 -24.21 6.60
CA SER A 115 -11.50 -23.31 7.43
C SER A 115 -12.68 -24.03 8.07
N HIS A 116 -13.17 -23.49 9.19
CA HIS A 116 -14.28 -24.05 9.99
C HIS A 116 -15.58 -24.33 9.22
N SER A 117 -15.77 -23.73 8.05
CA SER A 117 -17.00 -23.85 7.25
C SER A 117 -16.88 -24.76 6.04
N THR A 118 -15.67 -25.05 5.55
CA THR A 118 -15.47 -25.72 4.26
C THR A 118 -14.90 -27.12 4.44
N ASN A 119 -13.78 -27.23 5.18
CA ASN A 119 -13.17 -28.50 5.52
C ASN A 119 -12.55 -28.38 6.93
N PRO A 120 -13.30 -28.68 8.00
CA PRO A 120 -12.78 -28.60 9.36
C PRO A 120 -11.50 -29.43 9.53
N PHE A 121 -10.45 -28.84 10.10
CA PHE A 121 -9.15 -29.50 10.26
C PHE A 121 -9.22 -30.87 10.97
N LEU A 122 -10.10 -31.02 11.97
CA LEU A 122 -10.22 -32.27 12.73
C LEU A 122 -10.78 -33.43 11.89
N ASP A 123 -11.52 -33.14 10.80
CA ASP A 123 -12.05 -34.18 9.91
C ASP A 123 -10.96 -34.85 9.06
N PHE A 124 -9.75 -34.28 9.04
CA PHE A 124 -8.57 -34.84 8.37
C PHE A 124 -7.75 -35.75 9.29
N LEU A 125 -8.05 -35.77 10.59
CA LEU A 125 -7.29 -36.51 11.57
C LEU A 125 -8.02 -37.81 11.92
N ASP A 126 -7.23 -38.85 12.15
CA ASP A 126 -7.70 -40.13 12.66
C ASP A 126 -6.83 -40.57 13.85
N VAL A 127 -7.35 -41.47 14.68
CA VAL A 127 -6.63 -42.00 15.85
C VAL A 127 -6.12 -43.39 15.51
N GLU A 128 -4.81 -43.51 15.26
CA GLU A 128 -4.13 -44.76 14.96
C GLU A 128 -3.21 -45.16 16.13
N GLU A 129 -3.54 -46.25 16.84
CA GLU A 129 -2.69 -46.82 17.91
C GLU A 129 -2.18 -45.78 18.93
N GLU A 130 -3.07 -44.93 19.46
CA GLU A 130 -2.75 -43.82 20.39
C GLU A 130 -1.91 -42.67 19.78
N THR A 131 -1.68 -42.69 18.46
CA THR A 131 -1.09 -41.59 17.70
C THR A 131 -2.11 -40.91 16.80
N VAL A 132 -1.86 -39.64 16.46
CA VAL A 132 -2.70 -38.90 15.52
C VAL A 132 -2.18 -39.12 14.10
N GLY A 133 -3.00 -39.80 13.28
CA GLY A 133 -2.76 -40.01 11.86
C GLY A 133 -3.64 -39.10 11.00
N ILE A 134 -3.43 -39.13 9.68
CA ILE A 134 -4.33 -38.50 8.70
C ILE A 134 -5.33 -39.56 8.22
N THR A 135 -6.61 -39.22 8.04
CA THR A 135 -7.65 -40.15 7.58
C THR A 135 -7.28 -40.78 6.22
N ALA A 136 -7.53 -42.07 6.03
CA ALA A 136 -7.13 -42.82 4.82
C ALA A 136 -7.68 -42.20 3.52
N ASP A 137 -8.94 -41.74 3.52
CA ASP A 137 -9.55 -41.05 2.37
C ASP A 137 -8.78 -39.76 2.01
N LYS A 138 -8.31 -39.03 3.02
CA LYS A 138 -7.54 -37.79 2.84
C LYS A 138 -6.07 -38.01 2.50
N ARG A 139 -5.52 -39.20 2.80
CA ARG A 139 -4.22 -39.63 2.25
C ARG A 139 -4.29 -39.83 0.73
N ALA A 140 -5.42 -40.30 0.21
CA ALA A 140 -5.61 -40.55 -1.22
C ALA A 140 -5.93 -39.30 -2.05
N ASP A 141 -6.41 -38.22 -1.41
CA ASP A 141 -6.96 -37.01 -2.06
C ASP A 141 -5.91 -36.05 -2.65
N GLY A 142 -4.60 -36.22 -2.36
CA GLY A 142 -3.48 -35.46 -2.97
C GLY A 142 -3.39 -33.96 -2.65
N ASP A 143 -4.52 -33.31 -2.35
CA ASP A 143 -4.64 -31.87 -2.11
C ASP A 143 -3.93 -31.45 -0.82
N LEU A 144 -4.09 -32.21 0.27
CA LEU A 144 -3.40 -31.92 1.55
C LEU A 144 -1.88 -31.98 1.39
N LEU A 145 -1.37 -33.00 0.69
CA LEU A 145 0.06 -33.13 0.40
C LEU A 145 0.57 -31.94 -0.42
N THR A 146 -0.19 -31.51 -1.42
CA THR A 146 0.16 -30.37 -2.27
C THR A 146 0.23 -29.07 -1.47
N VAL A 147 -0.81 -28.77 -0.69
CA VAL A 147 -0.88 -27.56 0.15
C VAL A 147 0.19 -27.58 1.24
N LEU A 148 0.40 -28.72 1.92
CA LEU A 148 1.39 -28.84 2.99
C LEU A 148 2.82 -28.72 2.45
N THR A 149 3.13 -29.35 1.32
CA THR A 149 4.42 -29.22 0.64
C THR A 149 4.72 -27.76 0.30
N ALA A 150 3.76 -27.06 -0.30
CA ALA A 150 3.90 -25.64 -0.64
C ALA A 150 4.10 -24.77 0.62
N TYR A 151 3.31 -25.00 1.67
CA TYR A 151 3.44 -24.32 2.95
C TYR A 151 4.82 -24.51 3.58
N LYS A 152 5.31 -25.76 3.64
CA LYS A 152 6.64 -26.07 4.20
C LYS A 152 7.76 -25.43 3.38
N HIS A 153 7.66 -25.47 2.06
CA HIS A 153 8.62 -24.80 1.18
C HIS A 153 8.68 -23.28 1.44
N VAL A 154 7.53 -22.62 1.58
CA VAL A 154 7.46 -21.18 1.88
C VAL A 154 8.07 -20.85 3.25
N GLN A 155 7.83 -21.69 4.25
CA GLN A 155 8.43 -21.53 5.58
C GLN A 155 9.95 -21.69 5.54
N THR A 156 10.47 -22.74 4.89
CA THR A 156 11.90 -22.96 4.73
C THR A 156 12.58 -21.83 3.95
N ALA A 157 11.94 -21.35 2.88
CA ALA A 157 12.45 -20.23 2.09
C ALA A 157 12.30 -18.87 2.81
N GLY A 158 11.50 -18.79 3.88
CA GLY A 158 11.23 -17.56 4.62
C GLY A 158 10.64 -16.46 3.74
N THR A 159 9.75 -16.81 2.81
CA THR A 159 9.18 -15.94 1.76
C THR A 159 7.81 -15.36 2.09
N LEU A 160 7.23 -15.70 3.24
CA LEU A 160 5.97 -15.14 3.72
C LEU A 160 6.18 -14.44 5.07
N HIS A 161 5.72 -13.20 5.19
CA HIS A 161 5.67 -12.45 6.44
C HIS A 161 4.24 -11.96 6.67
N THR A 162 3.69 -12.17 7.87
CA THR A 162 2.28 -11.89 8.16
C THR A 162 2.13 -10.74 9.14
N LEU A 163 1.23 -9.81 8.83
CA LEU A 163 0.81 -8.71 9.71
C LEU A 163 -0.70 -8.77 9.91
N THR A 164 -1.19 -8.38 11.08
CA THR A 164 -2.62 -8.35 11.37
C THR A 164 -3.12 -6.94 11.65
N PHE A 165 -4.32 -6.62 11.17
CA PHE A 165 -5.06 -5.43 11.56
C PHE A 165 -6.50 -5.80 11.96
N VAL A 166 -7.18 -4.89 12.66
CA VAL A 166 -8.62 -5.02 12.92
C VAL A 166 -9.35 -3.76 12.44
N THR A 167 -8.90 -2.60 12.89
CA THR A 167 -9.54 -1.32 12.59
C THR A 167 -8.99 -0.68 11.33
N VAL A 168 -9.73 0.28 10.77
CA VAL A 168 -9.23 1.13 9.67
C VAL A 168 -8.01 1.95 10.09
N ASN A 169 -7.89 2.33 11.36
CA ASN A 169 -6.72 3.05 11.87
C ASN A 169 -5.47 2.16 11.85
N ASP A 170 -5.59 0.91 12.33
CA ASP A 170 -4.49 -0.07 12.27
C ASP A 170 -4.02 -0.27 10.83
N TYR A 171 -4.99 -0.47 9.93
CA TYR A 171 -4.74 -0.65 8.50
C TYR A 171 -3.96 0.51 7.88
N LEU A 172 -4.38 1.75 8.14
CA LEU A 172 -3.74 2.94 7.54
C LEU A 172 -2.34 3.18 8.07
N TRP A 173 -2.13 2.99 9.38
CA TRP A 173 -0.80 3.11 9.99
C TRP A 173 0.16 2.03 9.49
N LEU A 174 -0.28 0.78 9.45
CA LEU A 174 0.51 -0.33 8.91
C LEU A 174 0.80 -0.13 7.43
N LEU A 175 -0.22 0.21 6.61
CA LEU A 175 -0.04 0.44 5.18
C LEU A 175 1.00 1.52 4.91
N ARG A 176 0.94 2.65 5.63
CA ARG A 176 1.91 3.74 5.49
C ARG A 176 3.33 3.26 5.82
N ALA A 177 3.52 2.70 7.01
CA ALA A 177 4.84 2.32 7.49
C ALA A 177 5.46 1.18 6.68
N VAL A 178 4.67 0.15 6.32
CA VAL A 178 5.11 -0.95 5.45
C VAL A 178 5.45 -0.44 4.05
N SER A 179 4.69 0.51 3.51
CA SER A 179 4.99 1.09 2.19
C SER A 179 6.32 1.83 2.18
N GLN A 180 6.64 2.56 3.27
CA GLN A 180 7.91 3.25 3.43
C GLN A 180 9.08 2.26 3.54
N GLU A 181 8.94 1.17 4.30
CA GLU A 181 9.99 0.13 4.37
C GLU A 181 10.19 -0.58 3.02
N LEU A 182 9.12 -0.80 2.26
CA LEU A 182 9.19 -1.45 0.93
C LEU A 182 9.79 -0.55 -0.14
N SER A 183 9.82 0.77 0.08
CA SER A 183 10.32 1.75 -0.88
C SER A 183 11.77 1.50 -1.31
N VAL A 184 12.58 0.84 -0.46
CA VAL A 184 13.97 0.46 -0.77
C VAL A 184 14.07 -0.48 -1.98
N LEU A 185 13.03 -1.27 -2.24
CA LEU A 185 12.97 -2.19 -3.39
C LEU A 185 12.54 -1.50 -4.69
N ARG A 186 12.07 -0.26 -4.61
CA ARG A 186 11.60 0.56 -5.74
C ARG A 186 10.63 -0.23 -6.64
N ARG A 187 10.97 -0.36 -7.93
CA ARG A 187 10.17 -1.05 -8.96
C ARG A 187 9.99 -2.54 -8.73
N ARG A 188 10.72 -3.14 -7.78
CA ARG A 188 10.62 -4.55 -7.43
C ARG A 188 9.61 -4.80 -6.30
N ALA A 189 9.03 -3.73 -5.74
CA ALA A 189 7.90 -3.79 -4.84
C ALA A 189 6.57 -3.67 -5.60
N MET A 190 5.68 -4.63 -5.38
CA MET A 190 4.28 -4.58 -5.81
C MET A 190 3.36 -4.36 -4.60
N TYR A 191 2.26 -3.65 -4.81
CA TYR A 191 1.20 -3.46 -3.82
C TYR A 191 -0.11 -3.99 -4.39
N TYR A 192 -0.63 -5.07 -3.82
CA TYR A 192 -1.88 -5.71 -4.18
C TYR A 192 -2.93 -5.39 -3.10
N LEU A 193 -3.69 -4.31 -3.32
CA LEU A 193 -4.55 -3.71 -2.30
C LEU A 193 -5.98 -4.27 -2.34
N ALA A 194 -6.16 -5.51 -1.90
CA ALA A 194 -7.44 -6.23 -1.96
C ALA A 194 -8.27 -6.19 -0.66
N ALA A 195 -7.83 -5.46 0.37
CA ALA A 195 -8.61 -5.25 1.59
C ALA A 195 -9.87 -4.40 1.33
N ALA A 196 -10.95 -4.72 2.03
CA ALA A 196 -12.17 -3.91 2.04
C ALA A 196 -12.05 -2.83 3.12
N VAL A 197 -11.48 -1.69 2.73
CA VAL A 197 -11.23 -0.55 3.62
C VAL A 197 -12.50 0.28 3.79
N SER A 198 -12.78 0.71 5.02
CA SER A 198 -13.91 1.57 5.34
C SER A 198 -13.73 2.96 4.70
N ASP A 199 -14.78 3.45 4.05
CA ASP A 199 -14.79 4.79 3.44
C ASP A 199 -15.06 5.91 4.45
N PHE A 200 -15.62 5.55 5.61
CA PHE A 200 -15.98 6.46 6.70
C PHE A 200 -15.40 5.95 8.01
N PHE A 201 -15.10 6.86 8.94
CA PHE A 201 -14.64 6.54 10.28
C PHE A 201 -15.23 7.51 11.32
N LEU A 202 -15.20 7.14 12.60
CA LEU A 202 -15.60 8.02 13.69
C LEU A 202 -14.33 8.59 14.35
N PRO A 203 -14.03 9.89 14.22
CA PRO A 203 -12.86 10.50 14.87
C PRO A 203 -12.90 10.26 16.36
N ARG A 204 -11.73 10.00 16.96
CA ARG A 204 -11.60 9.72 18.39
C ARG A 204 -12.22 10.80 19.28
N GLN A 205 -12.14 12.05 18.87
CA GLN A 205 -12.71 13.21 19.57
C GLN A 205 -14.25 13.20 19.61
N LYS A 206 -14.89 12.51 18.65
CA LYS A 206 -16.35 12.35 18.55
C LYS A 206 -16.85 11.02 19.15
N MET A 207 -15.95 10.12 19.57
CA MET A 207 -16.32 8.81 20.13
C MET A 207 -16.77 8.90 21.58
N SER A 208 -17.81 8.13 21.94
CA SER A 208 -18.17 7.93 23.33
C SER A 208 -17.16 7.02 24.02
N GLU A 209 -16.82 7.31 25.27
CA GLU A 209 -15.91 6.45 26.04
C GLU A 209 -16.53 5.09 26.36
N HIS A 210 -17.84 5.06 26.60
CA HIS A 210 -18.56 3.88 27.06
C HIS A 210 -19.65 3.45 26.06
N LYS A 211 -20.15 2.23 26.24
CA LYS A 211 -21.26 1.65 25.46
C LYS A 211 -22.40 2.65 25.30
N ILE A 212 -22.77 2.94 24.05
CA ILE A 212 -23.92 3.79 23.73
C ILE A 212 -25.21 3.10 24.23
N GLN A 213 -25.97 3.79 25.07
CA GLN A 213 -27.19 3.27 25.72
C GLN A 213 -28.43 3.42 24.81
N SER A 214 -29.31 2.42 24.81
CA SER A 214 -30.46 2.31 23.89
C SER A 214 -31.73 3.05 24.34
N GLY A 215 -31.63 4.07 25.18
CA GLY A 215 -32.78 4.64 25.90
C GLY A 215 -33.71 5.59 25.12
N LYS A 216 -33.36 6.03 23.91
CA LYS A 216 -34.04 7.14 23.20
C LYS A 216 -34.72 6.77 21.87
N GLY A 217 -34.93 5.48 21.59
CA GLY A 217 -35.72 5.02 20.43
C GLY A 217 -35.02 5.05 19.06
N SER A 218 -34.07 5.97 18.80
CA SER A 218 -33.22 5.96 17.60
C SER A 218 -31.73 6.21 17.93
N LEU A 219 -30.84 5.71 17.07
CA LEU A 219 -29.39 5.93 17.13
C LEU A 219 -28.94 6.61 15.83
N HIS A 220 -28.41 7.83 15.95
CA HIS A 220 -27.82 8.56 14.83
C HIS A 220 -26.31 8.57 15.00
N ILE A 221 -25.58 8.14 13.96
CA ILE A 221 -24.12 8.11 13.93
C ILE A 221 -23.67 9.00 12.79
N GLU A 222 -22.90 10.03 13.11
CA GLU A 222 -22.25 10.91 12.14
C GLU A 222 -20.78 10.50 12.00
N MET A 223 -20.31 10.28 10.78
CA MET A 223 -18.98 9.76 10.50
C MET A 223 -18.27 10.63 9.48
N ASP A 224 -16.96 10.75 9.62
CA ASP A 224 -16.11 11.54 8.72
C ASP A 224 -15.54 10.63 7.63
N GLN A 225 -15.24 11.18 6.46
CA GLN A 225 -14.64 10.40 5.37
C GLN A 225 -13.19 10.02 5.70
N VAL A 226 -12.82 8.77 5.43
CA VAL A 226 -11.43 8.31 5.53
C VAL A 226 -10.58 9.00 4.46
N PRO A 227 -9.39 9.53 4.81
CA PRO A 227 -8.52 10.20 3.86
C PRO A 227 -8.14 9.27 2.71
N LYS A 228 -8.05 9.82 1.49
CA LYS A 228 -7.68 9.05 0.30
C LYS A 228 -6.16 8.88 0.23
N VAL A 229 -5.66 7.82 0.85
CA VAL A 229 -4.21 7.56 1.00
C VAL A 229 -3.47 7.06 -0.25
N LEU A 230 -4.19 6.66 -1.31
CA LEU A 230 -3.54 6.17 -2.53
C LEU A 230 -2.68 7.23 -3.23
N LYS A 231 -3.08 8.50 -3.20
CA LYS A 231 -2.29 9.58 -3.80
C LYS A 231 -0.97 9.82 -3.03
N PRO A 232 -0.98 10.04 -1.71
CA PRO A 232 0.27 10.07 -0.91
C PRO A 232 1.12 8.81 -1.07
N MET A 233 0.49 7.63 -1.21
CA MET A 233 1.23 6.40 -1.42
C MET A 233 2.04 6.43 -2.73
N VAL A 234 1.43 6.88 -3.83
CA VAL A 234 2.08 7.03 -5.15
C VAL A 234 3.12 8.15 -5.15
N GLU A 235 2.83 9.29 -4.53
CA GLU A 235 3.67 10.50 -4.64
C GLU A 235 4.80 10.56 -3.59
N GLU A 236 4.63 9.90 -2.44
CA GLU A 236 5.50 10.08 -1.28
C GLU A 236 5.98 8.76 -0.68
N TRP A 237 5.10 7.80 -0.43
CA TRP A 237 5.48 6.60 0.36
C TRP A 237 6.25 5.58 -0.47
N THR A 238 5.92 5.42 -1.76
CA THR A 238 6.55 4.44 -2.65
C THR A 238 6.49 4.84 -4.12
N ARG A 239 7.27 5.86 -4.49
CA ARG A 239 7.24 6.48 -5.84
C ARG A 239 7.42 5.51 -7.01
N ASP A 240 8.28 4.52 -6.82
CA ASP A 240 8.62 3.55 -7.87
C ASP A 240 7.85 2.22 -7.75
N GLY A 241 7.00 2.09 -6.74
CA GLY A 241 6.22 0.87 -6.49
C GLY A 241 5.17 0.60 -7.56
N TYR A 242 4.91 -0.68 -7.83
CA TYR A 242 3.85 -1.10 -8.74
C TYR A 242 2.55 -1.33 -7.96
N ILE A 243 1.64 -0.35 -8.00
CA ILE A 243 0.43 -0.31 -7.19
C ILE A 243 -0.78 -0.78 -7.99
N VAL A 244 -1.43 -1.82 -7.46
CA VAL A 244 -2.64 -2.46 -7.98
C VAL A 244 -3.75 -2.25 -6.97
N SER A 245 -4.80 -1.54 -7.38
CA SER A 245 -6.00 -1.34 -6.54
C SER A 245 -7.20 -2.11 -7.07
N PHE A 246 -8.18 -2.33 -6.20
CA PHE A 246 -9.42 -3.01 -6.54
C PHE A 246 -10.61 -2.05 -6.55
N LYS A 247 -11.53 -2.28 -7.49
CA LYS A 247 -12.85 -1.62 -7.50
C LYS A 247 -13.95 -2.68 -7.63
N LEU A 248 -14.73 -2.82 -6.56
CA LEU A 248 -15.93 -3.64 -6.52
C LEU A 248 -17.15 -2.80 -6.86
N GLU A 249 -17.94 -3.24 -7.83
CA GLU A 249 -19.23 -2.62 -8.20
C GLU A 249 -20.32 -3.69 -8.31
N THR A 250 -21.58 -3.26 -8.31
CA THR A 250 -22.74 -4.12 -8.55
C THR A 250 -23.27 -4.01 -9.98
N GLU A 251 -22.76 -3.05 -10.76
CA GLU A 251 -23.15 -2.82 -12.14
C GLU A 251 -21.91 -2.73 -13.04
N GLU A 252 -21.80 -3.61 -14.03
CA GLU A 252 -20.62 -3.71 -14.91
C GLU A 252 -20.30 -2.40 -15.63
N ARG A 253 -21.33 -1.65 -16.05
CA ARG A 253 -21.18 -0.34 -16.73
C ARG A 253 -20.45 0.72 -15.89
N LEU A 254 -20.41 0.57 -14.56
CA LEU A 254 -19.74 1.51 -13.67
C LEU A 254 -18.26 1.17 -13.45
N LEU A 255 -17.82 -0.05 -13.79
CA LEU A 255 -16.45 -0.50 -13.53
C LEU A 255 -15.41 0.35 -14.25
N VAL A 256 -15.53 0.46 -15.58
CA VAL A 256 -14.55 1.21 -16.41
C VAL A 256 -14.51 2.69 -16.03
N PRO A 257 -15.64 3.44 -15.97
CA PRO A 257 -15.59 4.85 -15.61
C PRO A 257 -14.96 5.10 -14.23
N LYS A 258 -15.31 4.27 -13.23
CA LYS A 258 -14.77 4.43 -11.87
C LYS A 258 -13.31 4.01 -11.76
N ALA A 259 -12.88 3.03 -12.55
CA ALA A 259 -11.48 2.61 -12.63
C ALA A 259 -10.62 3.70 -13.27
N ARG A 260 -11.04 4.27 -14.40
CA ARG A 260 -10.37 5.41 -15.05
C ARG A 260 -10.28 6.61 -14.12
N ALA A 261 -11.38 6.98 -13.47
CA ALA A 261 -11.39 8.07 -12.49
C ALA A 261 -10.43 7.83 -11.30
N ALA A 262 -10.31 6.59 -10.83
CA ALA A 262 -9.35 6.24 -9.78
C ALA A 262 -7.90 6.34 -10.27
N LEU A 263 -7.60 5.88 -11.50
CA LEU A 263 -6.29 6.04 -12.11
C LEU A 263 -5.93 7.50 -12.30
N GLU A 264 -6.84 8.33 -12.81
CA GLU A 264 -6.65 9.79 -12.98
C GLU A 264 -6.37 10.46 -11.65
N ARG A 265 -7.22 10.18 -10.64
CA ARG A 265 -7.13 10.82 -9.32
C ARG A 265 -5.87 10.45 -8.54
N TYR A 266 -5.42 9.19 -8.62
CA TYR A 266 -4.37 8.67 -7.74
C TYR A 266 -3.04 8.40 -8.45
N GLY A 267 -3.01 8.26 -9.77
CA GLY A 267 -1.76 8.09 -10.53
C GLY A 267 -1.12 6.69 -10.49
N HIS A 268 -1.67 5.75 -9.72
CA HIS A 268 -1.22 4.35 -9.67
C HIS A 268 -1.39 3.60 -11.01
N GLN A 269 -0.77 2.42 -11.10
CA GLN A 269 -0.53 1.74 -12.38
C GLN A 269 -1.74 0.95 -12.89
N VAL A 270 -2.43 0.21 -12.02
CA VAL A 270 -3.51 -0.70 -12.43
C VAL A 270 -4.69 -0.65 -11.46
N VAL A 271 -5.90 -0.62 -12.00
CA VAL A 271 -7.13 -0.93 -11.28
C VAL A 271 -7.69 -2.25 -11.80
N ILE A 272 -7.96 -3.18 -10.88
CA ILE A 272 -8.74 -4.39 -11.17
C ILE A 272 -10.18 -4.14 -10.76
N GLY A 273 -11.06 -4.04 -11.75
CA GLY A 273 -12.50 -3.94 -11.58
C GLY A 273 -13.14 -5.32 -11.49
N ASN A 274 -14.06 -5.50 -10.56
CA ASN A 274 -14.84 -6.73 -10.44
C ASN A 274 -16.30 -6.43 -10.09
N GLU A 275 -17.23 -7.06 -10.81
CA GLU A 275 -18.66 -7.03 -10.47
C GLU A 275 -18.94 -8.08 -9.39
N LEU A 276 -19.78 -7.75 -8.40
CA LEU A 276 -20.01 -8.55 -7.19
C LEU A 276 -20.38 -10.02 -7.46
N HIS A 277 -21.23 -10.27 -8.44
CA HIS A 277 -21.75 -11.60 -8.76
C HIS A 277 -20.77 -12.38 -9.65
N THR A 278 -20.07 -11.71 -10.58
CA THR A 278 -19.14 -12.37 -11.52
C THR A 278 -17.68 -12.38 -11.07
N ARG A 279 -17.34 -11.77 -9.93
CA ARG A 279 -15.96 -11.61 -9.43
C ARG A 279 -15.12 -12.87 -9.31
N LYS A 280 -15.76 -14.06 -9.32
CA LYS A 280 -15.08 -15.36 -9.23
C LYS A 280 -14.62 -15.91 -10.59
N TRP A 281 -15.14 -15.41 -11.71
CA TRP A 281 -14.82 -15.91 -13.05
C TRP A 281 -14.60 -14.81 -14.08
N GLN A 282 -14.76 -13.54 -13.71
CA GLN A 282 -14.47 -12.40 -14.60
C GLN A 282 -13.96 -11.18 -13.83
N VAL A 283 -12.89 -10.57 -14.33
CA VAL A 283 -12.38 -9.26 -13.90
C VAL A 283 -11.93 -8.42 -15.09
N ILE A 284 -11.86 -7.11 -14.91
CA ILE A 284 -11.28 -6.18 -15.89
C ILE A 284 -10.05 -5.51 -15.32
N PHE A 285 -8.97 -5.47 -16.10
CA PHE A 285 -7.80 -4.66 -15.84
C PHE A 285 -7.94 -3.35 -16.59
N VAL A 286 -7.75 -2.24 -15.88
CA VAL A 286 -7.67 -0.90 -16.47
C VAL A 286 -6.33 -0.30 -16.10
N GLU A 287 -5.59 0.18 -17.10
CA GLU A 287 -4.28 0.82 -16.94
C GLU A 287 -4.14 2.02 -17.87
N ARG A 288 -3.22 2.93 -17.54
CA ARG A 288 -2.89 4.05 -18.43
C ARG A 288 -2.04 3.53 -19.60
N LYS A 289 -2.38 3.94 -20.82
CA LYS A 289 -1.53 3.67 -21.99
C LYS A 289 -0.24 4.48 -21.83
N ARG A 290 0.92 3.80 -21.79
CA ARG A 290 2.22 4.49 -21.86
C ARG A 290 2.34 5.16 -23.23
N LYS A 291 2.72 6.45 -23.26
CA LYS A 291 3.22 7.06 -24.50
C LYS A 291 4.49 6.28 -24.90
N PRO A 292 4.64 5.83 -26.16
CA PRO A 292 5.98 5.51 -26.66
C PRO A 292 6.85 6.76 -26.50
N LEU A 293 8.13 6.59 -26.13
CA LEU A 293 9.09 7.69 -26.14
C LEU A 293 9.05 8.35 -27.54
N PRO A 294 9.10 9.69 -27.63
CA PRO A 294 9.27 10.33 -28.92
C PRO A 294 10.54 9.76 -29.58
N PRO A 295 10.53 9.46 -30.89
CA PRO A 295 11.72 8.99 -31.58
C PRO A 295 12.85 9.99 -31.35
N LEU A 296 14.05 9.47 -31.08
CA LEU A 296 15.28 10.28 -30.97
C LEU A 296 15.33 11.30 -32.13
N PRO A 297 15.71 12.56 -31.86
CA PRO A 297 15.89 13.55 -32.91
C PRO A 297 16.77 12.96 -34.02
N PRO A 298 16.51 13.25 -35.31
CA PRO A 298 17.39 12.81 -36.39
C PRO A 298 18.82 13.32 -36.11
N GLY A 299 19.73 12.41 -35.75
CA GLY A 299 21.12 12.73 -35.39
C GLY A 299 21.55 12.42 -33.96
N ALA A 300 20.66 11.93 -33.08
CA ALA A 300 21.07 11.37 -31.79
C ALA A 300 21.32 9.86 -31.94
N GLU A 301 22.60 9.46 -32.04
CA GLU A 301 23.00 8.05 -32.00
C GLU A 301 22.87 7.52 -30.56
N GLU A 302 22.38 6.28 -30.41
CA GLU A 302 22.45 5.55 -29.14
C GLU A 302 23.91 5.38 -28.73
N GLU A 303 24.31 6.02 -27.63
CA GLU A 303 25.61 5.83 -27.03
C GLU A 303 25.67 4.40 -26.46
N ARG A 304 26.18 3.45 -27.26
CA ARG A 304 26.50 2.10 -26.78
C ARG A 304 27.64 2.22 -25.77
N VAL A 305 27.30 2.15 -24.50
CA VAL A 305 28.29 1.93 -23.43
C VAL A 305 28.85 0.52 -23.63
N VAL A 306 30.06 0.43 -24.19
CA VAL A 306 30.85 -0.80 -24.21
C VAL A 306 31.57 -0.86 -22.87
N GLU A 307 31.19 -1.81 -22.01
CA GLU A 307 31.99 -2.15 -20.82
C GLU A 307 33.36 -2.64 -21.29
N VAL A 308 34.41 -1.90 -20.94
CA VAL A 308 35.80 -2.33 -21.12
C VAL A 308 36.19 -3.13 -19.89
N GLU A 309 36.29 -4.45 -20.03
CA GLU A 309 36.95 -5.30 -19.04
C GLU A 309 38.43 -4.92 -18.95
N THR A 310 38.83 -4.24 -17.87
CA THR A 310 40.25 -4.10 -17.52
C THR A 310 40.76 -5.42 -16.95
N GLN A 311 41.51 -6.18 -17.76
CA GLN A 311 42.35 -7.27 -17.29
C GLN A 311 43.48 -6.71 -16.40
N THR A 312 43.36 -6.91 -15.09
CA THR A 312 44.49 -6.77 -14.17
C THR A 312 45.18 -8.12 -14.03
N THR A 313 46.32 -8.28 -14.71
CA THR A 313 47.26 -9.38 -14.47
C THR A 313 47.90 -9.22 -13.09
N VAL A 314 47.57 -10.09 -12.15
CA VAL A 314 48.31 -10.25 -10.89
C VAL A 314 49.31 -11.38 -11.09
N LEU A 315 50.60 -11.03 -11.04
CA LEU A 315 51.73 -11.95 -10.97
C LEU A 315 51.81 -12.54 -9.56
N GLU A 316 51.88 -13.86 -9.45
CA GLU A 316 52.19 -14.54 -8.20
C GLU A 316 53.67 -14.40 -7.83
N PRO A 317 54.00 -14.31 -6.53
CA PRO A 317 55.26 -14.79 -6.01
C PRO A 317 55.06 -15.98 -5.07
N GLY A 318 55.87 -17.02 -5.33
CA GLY A 318 55.89 -18.29 -4.62
C GLY A 318 56.54 -18.27 -3.24
N GLU A 319 56.39 -19.43 -2.64
CA GLU A 319 56.73 -19.95 -1.31
C GLU A 319 58.09 -19.55 -0.70
N ALA A 320 58.08 -19.32 0.62
CA ALA A 320 59.15 -19.74 1.53
C ALA A 320 58.62 -19.96 2.96
N GLN A 321 58.91 -21.14 3.51
CA GLN A 321 58.64 -21.62 4.87
C GLN A 321 59.48 -20.88 5.94
N ALA A 322 58.96 -20.79 7.17
CA ALA A 322 59.55 -21.36 8.41
C ALA A 322 59.03 -20.70 9.71
N THR A 323 58.34 -21.52 10.52
CA THR A 323 58.47 -21.76 11.97
C THR A 323 58.70 -20.64 13.01
N ALA A 324 57.86 -20.71 14.06
CA ALA A 324 58.19 -20.74 15.50
C ALA A 324 57.90 -19.51 16.38
N GLU A 325 57.04 -19.82 17.38
CA GLU A 325 57.14 -19.50 18.81
C GLU A 325 56.51 -18.24 19.41
N ALA A 326 56.03 -18.47 20.63
CA ALA A 326 55.16 -17.66 21.46
C ALA A 326 55.92 -16.62 22.29
N LEU A 327 55.17 -15.68 22.87
CA LEU A 327 55.17 -15.22 24.29
C LEU A 327 54.57 -13.80 24.34
N ASP A 328 53.43 -13.60 25.03
CA ASP A 328 53.32 -12.95 26.37
C ASP A 328 53.18 -11.41 26.20
N SER A 329 52.48 -10.56 26.97
CA SER A 329 51.51 -10.61 28.06
C SER A 329 51.10 -9.14 28.35
N VAL A 330 49.78 -8.86 28.34
CA VAL A 330 48.96 -7.91 29.17
C VAL A 330 49.40 -6.40 29.36
N PRO A 331 48.63 -5.50 30.05
CA PRO A 331 48.01 -4.30 29.44
C PRO A 331 48.33 -2.98 30.17
N LEU A 332 47.72 -1.84 29.80
CA LEU A 332 47.51 -0.75 30.76
C LEU A 332 46.27 0.13 30.50
N ALA A 333 45.59 0.39 31.62
CA ALA A 333 44.37 1.14 31.94
C ALA A 333 44.61 2.68 31.92
N SER A 334 43.67 3.55 31.52
CA SER A 334 42.58 4.21 32.29
C SER A 334 42.83 5.71 32.57
N THR A 335 41.72 6.42 32.82
CA THR A 335 41.51 7.75 33.46
C THR A 335 41.60 9.00 32.55
N GLU A 336 40.85 10.09 32.70
CA GLU A 336 39.68 10.49 33.51
C GLU A 336 39.15 11.84 32.95
N THR A 337 37.86 12.11 33.11
CA THR A 337 37.21 13.45 33.02
C THR A 337 37.48 14.25 34.32
N PRO A 338 37.35 15.60 34.41
CA PRO A 338 36.01 16.21 34.59
C PRO A 338 35.79 17.70 34.15
N ALA A 339 34.50 18.01 33.95
CA ALA A 339 33.70 19.19 34.36
C ALA A 339 34.21 20.66 34.25
N ALA A 340 33.37 21.54 33.69
CA ALA A 340 32.50 22.50 34.42
C ALA A 340 32.18 23.80 33.65
N VAL A 341 30.93 24.27 33.81
CA VAL A 341 30.29 25.52 33.35
C VAL A 341 30.70 26.71 34.27
N PRO A 342 30.52 28.00 33.88
CA PRO A 342 29.30 28.72 34.32
C PRO A 342 28.73 29.79 33.34
N GLU A 343 27.53 30.25 33.70
CA GLU A 343 26.64 31.27 33.08
C GLU A 343 27.03 32.75 33.30
N ALA A 344 26.47 33.64 32.46
CA ALA A 344 25.86 34.97 32.74
C ALA A 344 25.82 35.75 31.39
N GLY A 345 24.78 36.44 30.89
CA GLY A 345 23.63 37.10 31.49
C GLY A 345 23.81 38.62 31.38
N THR A 346 23.18 39.31 30.40
CA THR A 346 22.67 40.72 30.49
C THR A 346 22.02 41.22 29.19
N THR A 347 21.20 42.26 29.38
CA THR A 347 20.01 42.73 28.63
C THR A 347 20.19 44.12 27.96
N GLU A 348 19.13 44.55 27.23
CA GLU A 348 18.75 45.94 26.83
C GLU A 348 19.50 46.61 25.66
N ALA A 349 18.95 47.54 24.86
CA ALA A 349 17.60 48.04 24.56
C ALA A 349 17.70 49.00 23.34
N ILE A 350 16.53 49.35 22.80
CA ILE A 350 16.21 50.20 21.63
C ILE A 350 16.63 51.69 21.82
N PRO A 351 16.70 52.50 20.74
CA PRO A 351 15.81 53.69 20.73
C PRO A 351 15.12 53.99 19.39
N THR A 352 14.04 54.76 19.52
CA THR A 352 12.98 55.14 18.57
C THR A 352 13.07 56.59 18.05
N ALA A 353 12.44 56.83 16.87
CA ALA A 353 11.70 58.04 16.41
C ALA A 353 12.50 59.29 15.92
N PRO A 354 11.94 60.22 15.10
CA PRO A 354 10.50 60.51 14.89
C PRO A 354 9.99 60.82 13.45
N VAL A 355 8.68 61.09 13.41
CA VAL A 355 7.74 61.32 12.30
C VAL A 355 7.67 62.80 11.87
N SER A 356 7.35 63.09 10.60
CA SER A 356 6.56 64.29 10.22
C SER A 356 5.79 64.10 8.90
N ASN A 357 4.53 64.53 8.91
CA ASN A 357 3.54 64.53 7.82
C ASN A 357 3.74 65.69 6.83
N THR A 358 3.39 65.49 5.56
CA THR A 358 2.72 66.51 4.72
C THR A 358 2.10 65.89 3.46
N ILE A 359 0.83 66.21 3.21
CA ILE A 359 0.03 65.91 2.01
C ILE A 359 0.12 67.14 1.08
N PRO A 360 0.15 66.94 -0.26
CA PRO A 360 -0.85 67.64 -1.08
C PRO A 360 -1.45 66.77 -2.20
N ASP A 361 -2.75 66.92 -2.39
CA ASP A 361 -3.51 66.47 -3.57
C ASP A 361 -3.26 67.38 -4.77
N ALA A 362 -3.16 66.80 -5.97
CA ALA A 362 -3.59 67.43 -7.23
C ALA A 362 -3.78 66.38 -8.36
N ASP A 363 -4.88 66.56 -9.08
CA ASP A 363 -5.46 65.78 -10.16
C ASP A 363 -4.56 65.41 -11.36
N THR A 364 -4.89 64.26 -11.95
CA THR A 364 -5.14 63.95 -13.40
C THR A 364 -4.38 62.69 -13.86
N PRO A 365 -5.06 61.59 -14.27
CA PRO A 365 -4.38 60.43 -14.83
C PRO A 365 -4.13 60.62 -16.34
N ALA A 366 -2.84 60.58 -16.73
CA ALA A 366 -2.43 60.41 -18.11
C ALA A 366 -2.49 58.93 -18.52
N GLU A 367 -3.10 58.71 -19.67
CA GLU A 367 -3.39 57.45 -20.35
C GLU A 367 -2.12 56.63 -20.64
N ALA A 368 -2.09 55.37 -20.20
CA ALA A 368 -1.01 54.42 -20.52
C ALA A 368 -1.25 53.78 -21.91
N PRO A 369 -0.19 53.56 -22.72
CA PRO A 369 -0.33 52.99 -24.06
C PRO A 369 -0.77 51.52 -24.02
N PRO A 370 -1.50 51.04 -25.05
CA PRO A 370 -2.05 49.69 -25.06
C PRO A 370 -0.95 48.62 -25.17
N LEU A 371 -1.08 47.57 -24.36
CA LEU A 371 -0.29 46.35 -24.43
C LEU A 371 -0.46 45.66 -25.81
N PRO A 372 0.58 45.00 -26.34
CA PRO A 372 0.49 44.27 -27.60
C PRO A 372 -0.56 43.14 -27.50
N PRO A 373 -1.23 42.79 -28.62
CA PRO A 373 -2.24 41.74 -28.61
C PRO A 373 -1.62 40.41 -28.16
N LYS A 374 -2.31 39.72 -27.25
CA LYS A 374 -2.00 38.33 -26.88
C LYS A 374 -2.06 37.47 -28.15
N PRO A 375 -1.08 36.58 -28.38
CA PRO A 375 -1.18 35.64 -29.48
C PRO A 375 -2.44 34.79 -29.33
N ASP A 376 -3.15 34.62 -30.44
CA ASP A 376 -4.43 33.90 -30.52
C ASP A 376 -4.35 32.53 -29.86
N ALA A 377 -5.34 32.26 -29.03
CA ALA A 377 -5.60 30.94 -28.47
C ALA A 377 -6.03 29.99 -29.59
N HIS A 378 -5.06 29.36 -30.24
CA HIS A 378 -5.27 28.18 -31.08
C HIS A 378 -4.49 27.00 -30.49
N ASP A 379 -5.26 26.02 -30.01
CA ASP A 379 -4.91 24.62 -29.77
C ASP A 379 -3.77 24.31 -28.79
N GLU A 380 -3.97 24.62 -27.51
CA GLU A 380 -3.55 23.64 -26.48
C GLU A 380 -4.55 22.49 -26.53
N GLN A 381 -4.25 21.47 -27.33
CA GLN A 381 -4.98 20.20 -27.26
C GLN A 381 -4.91 19.69 -25.82
N GLU A 382 -6.03 19.68 -25.10
CA GLU A 382 -6.20 18.83 -23.91
C GLU A 382 -5.88 17.40 -24.34
N GLU A 383 -4.65 16.94 -24.08
CA GLU A 383 -4.22 15.58 -24.41
C GLU A 383 -5.06 14.61 -23.59
N SER A 384 -6.09 14.03 -24.19
CA SER A 384 -6.96 13.06 -23.52
C SER A 384 -6.11 11.87 -23.04
N MET A 385 -6.07 11.61 -21.73
CA MET A 385 -5.44 10.40 -21.19
C MET A 385 -6.08 9.18 -21.84
N THR A 386 -5.26 8.32 -22.44
CA THR A 386 -5.73 7.08 -23.05
C THR A 386 -5.54 5.91 -22.09
N PHE A 387 -6.55 5.04 -22.01
CA PHE A 387 -6.56 3.87 -21.13
C PHE A 387 -6.58 2.58 -21.95
N ILE A 388 -5.97 1.53 -21.40
CA ILE A 388 -6.04 0.17 -21.92
C ILE A 388 -6.95 -0.63 -20.98
N GLU A 389 -7.87 -1.38 -21.58
CA GLU A 389 -8.79 -2.27 -20.90
C GLU A 389 -8.52 -3.71 -21.33
N SER A 390 -8.43 -4.63 -20.37
CA SER A 390 -8.20 -6.04 -20.67
C SER A 390 -9.09 -6.90 -19.77
N TRP A 391 -9.97 -7.69 -20.40
CA TRP A 391 -10.84 -8.61 -19.68
C TRP A 391 -10.14 -9.94 -19.45
N LEU A 392 -10.27 -10.45 -18.23
CA LEU A 392 -9.85 -11.79 -17.85
C LEU A 392 -11.08 -12.59 -17.48
N ARG A 393 -11.26 -13.76 -18.11
CA ARG A 393 -12.43 -14.63 -17.89
C ARG A 393 -12.01 -16.09 -17.78
N ILE A 394 -12.50 -16.79 -16.77
CA ILE A 394 -12.48 -18.25 -16.75
C ILE A 394 -13.65 -18.74 -17.61
N PRO A 395 -13.42 -19.62 -18.60
CA PRO A 395 -14.51 -20.24 -19.35
C PRO A 395 -15.45 -20.98 -18.38
N ILE A 396 -16.75 -20.67 -18.42
CA ILE A 396 -17.73 -21.42 -17.63
C ILE A 396 -17.86 -22.80 -18.27
N VAL A 397 -17.17 -23.79 -17.70
CA VAL A 397 -17.24 -25.17 -18.16
C VAL A 397 -18.62 -25.73 -17.79
N THR A 398 -19.36 -26.24 -18.79
CA THR A 398 -20.63 -26.94 -18.54
C THR A 398 -20.40 -28.17 -17.66
N PRO A 399 -21.36 -28.57 -16.79
CA PRO A 399 -21.19 -29.64 -15.80
C PRO A 399 -20.68 -30.99 -16.35
N ALA A 400 -20.86 -31.25 -17.65
CA ALA A 400 -20.46 -32.48 -18.32
C ALA A 400 -18.93 -32.63 -18.57
N ALA A 401 -18.12 -31.58 -18.33
CA ALA A 401 -16.68 -31.60 -18.59
C ALA A 401 -15.83 -31.19 -17.35
N ALA A 402 -16.41 -31.26 -16.15
CA ALA A 402 -15.74 -30.86 -14.93
C ALA A 402 -14.59 -31.82 -14.57
N THR A 403 -13.35 -31.35 -14.74
CA THR A 403 -12.22 -31.83 -13.95
C THR A 403 -12.49 -31.56 -12.47
N THR A 404 -12.02 -32.44 -11.58
CA THR A 404 -12.20 -32.35 -10.12
C THR A 404 -11.68 -31.04 -9.50
N GLN A 405 -10.81 -30.30 -10.19
CA GLN A 405 -10.25 -29.04 -9.71
C GLN A 405 -10.94 -27.83 -10.34
N VAL A 406 -11.62 -27.03 -9.52
CA VAL A 406 -12.22 -25.76 -9.91
C VAL A 406 -11.12 -24.70 -10.00
N LYS A 407 -10.85 -24.18 -11.20
CA LYS A 407 -9.86 -23.11 -11.41
C LYS A 407 -10.27 -21.83 -10.67
N GLU A 408 -9.34 -21.24 -9.94
CA GLU A 408 -9.52 -19.95 -9.26
C GLU A 408 -9.03 -18.80 -10.16
N ILE A 409 -9.82 -17.73 -10.32
CA ILE A 409 -9.47 -16.61 -11.20
C ILE A 409 -8.21 -15.87 -10.75
N GLU A 410 -7.90 -15.97 -9.45
CA GLU A 410 -6.68 -15.44 -8.87
C GLU A 410 -5.42 -16.00 -9.54
N GLU A 411 -5.42 -17.24 -10.05
CA GLU A 411 -4.28 -17.78 -10.79
C GLU A 411 -3.95 -16.94 -12.03
N ASP A 412 -4.97 -16.64 -12.83
CA ASP A 412 -4.83 -15.87 -14.07
C ASP A 412 -4.56 -14.39 -13.76
N ILE A 413 -5.18 -13.84 -12.72
CA ILE A 413 -4.92 -12.47 -12.25
C ILE A 413 -3.44 -12.33 -11.87
N ILE A 414 -2.91 -13.27 -11.08
CA ILE A 414 -1.52 -13.21 -10.64
C ILE A 414 -0.56 -13.42 -11.82
N ALA A 415 -0.84 -14.37 -12.71
CA ALA A 415 -0.03 -14.57 -13.91
C ALA A 415 0.07 -13.29 -14.75
N GLU A 416 -1.06 -12.61 -14.97
CA GLU A 416 -1.10 -11.35 -15.73
C GLU A 416 -0.39 -10.21 -14.99
N LEU A 417 -0.56 -10.09 -13.67
CA LEU A 417 0.14 -9.09 -12.87
C LEU A 417 1.65 -9.32 -12.84
N VAL A 418 2.12 -10.56 -12.73
CA VAL A 418 3.54 -10.90 -12.78
C VAL A 418 4.14 -10.49 -14.12
N ARG A 419 3.43 -10.76 -15.23
CA ARG A 419 3.84 -10.33 -16.57
C ARG A 419 3.93 -8.81 -16.69
N ARG A 420 2.90 -8.07 -16.25
CA ARG A 420 2.91 -6.60 -16.28
C ARG A 420 3.97 -5.99 -15.38
N HIS A 421 4.22 -6.59 -14.22
CA HIS A 421 5.24 -6.13 -13.29
C HIS A 421 6.66 -6.38 -13.80
N ALA A 422 6.90 -7.47 -14.54
CA ALA A 422 8.17 -7.66 -15.24
C ALA A 422 8.43 -6.51 -16.24
N VAL A 423 7.44 -6.16 -17.07
CA VAL A 423 7.52 -5.00 -17.98
C VAL A 423 7.69 -3.67 -17.22
N TRP A 424 7.09 -3.55 -16.04
CA TRP A 424 7.34 -2.40 -15.16
C TRP A 424 8.80 -2.37 -14.71
N ILE A 425 9.34 -3.46 -14.17
CA ILE A 425 10.74 -3.54 -13.73
C ILE A 425 11.69 -3.21 -14.87
N ASP A 426 11.49 -3.80 -16.05
CA ASP A 426 12.39 -3.65 -17.22
C ASP A 426 12.32 -2.26 -17.87
N GLY A 427 11.13 -1.63 -17.86
CA GLY A 427 10.93 -0.28 -18.38
C GLY A 427 11.54 0.84 -17.51
N ALA A 428 12.62 0.54 -16.78
CA ALA A 428 13.48 1.48 -16.06
C ALA A 428 14.81 1.75 -16.79
N GLY A 429 15.15 0.93 -17.79
CA GLY A 429 16.37 1.05 -18.60
C GLY A 429 16.15 1.64 -20.00
N GLN A 430 15.02 2.32 -20.25
CA GLN A 430 14.73 3.03 -21.49
C GLN A 430 14.36 4.48 -21.23
#